data_AF-A0A1G2ZUS4-F1
#
_entry.id   AF-A0A1G2ZUS4-F1
#
_cell.length_a   1.000
_cell.length_b   1.000
_cell.length_c   1.000
_cell.angle_alpha   90.00
_cell.angle_beta   90.00
_cell.angle_gamma   90.00
#
_symmetry.space_group_name_H-M   'P 1'
#
loop_
_entity.id
_entity.type
_entity.pdbx_description
1 polymer ?
#
loop_
_entity_poly.entity_id
_entity_poly.type
_entity_poly.pdbx_seq_one_letter_code
_entity_poly.pdbx_strand_id
1 'polypeptide(L)'
;MFEPYATMQSIRNNFEFLKETGIMTSPAVTAHLLHHRQTVFEGTPAYQSMMQSQTKPDDSSSPYEIFYKIQDSQADAFSVIITNICKDILAILPQTFVECNDMVSDTRFDSPLLKKLNDALITAFEDILHKFESAFIVPNCEYFHSTHNEIINNVQSLLLHANALHEPKRI
;
A
#
# COMPACT_ATOMS: atom_id res chain seq x y z
N MET A 1 7.17 -4.77 -1.51
CA MET A 1 6.39 -4.94 -2.76
C MET A 1 7.16 -4.42 -3.97
N PHE A 2 7.68 -3.20 -3.89
CA PHE A 2 8.35 -2.53 -5.01
C PHE A 2 9.85 -2.42 -4.76
N GLU A 3 10.63 -2.97 -5.67
CA GLU A 3 12.08 -2.82 -5.74
C GLU A 3 12.45 -2.06 -7.04
N PRO A 4 13.69 -1.58 -7.20
CA PRO A 4 14.06 -0.76 -8.35
C PRO A 4 13.85 -1.40 -9.72
N TYR A 5 14.03 -2.70 -9.79
CA TYR A 5 13.91 -3.50 -11.00
C TYR A 5 12.61 -4.30 -11.04
N ALA A 6 11.61 -3.89 -10.25
CA ALA A 6 10.31 -4.55 -10.22
C ALA A 6 9.67 -4.54 -11.60
N THR A 7 9.00 -5.64 -11.92
CA THR A 7 8.18 -5.82 -13.13
C THR A 7 6.76 -6.15 -12.70
N MET A 8 5.79 -6.07 -13.61
CA MET A 8 4.42 -6.51 -13.29
C MET A 8 4.38 -7.98 -12.83
N GLN A 9 5.20 -8.85 -13.45
CA GLN A 9 5.31 -10.26 -13.04
C GLN A 9 5.89 -10.42 -11.63
N SER A 10 6.92 -9.65 -11.26
CA SER A 10 7.48 -9.76 -9.91
C SER A 10 6.52 -9.21 -8.85
N ILE A 11 5.76 -8.15 -9.16
CA ILE A 11 4.68 -7.64 -8.31
C ILE A 11 3.60 -8.70 -8.09
N ARG A 12 3.16 -9.38 -9.16
CA ARG A 12 2.21 -10.51 -9.05
C ARG A 12 2.74 -11.62 -8.15
N ASN A 13 3.96 -12.06 -8.39
CA ASN A 13 4.58 -13.11 -7.58
C ASN A 13 4.66 -12.72 -6.10
N ASN A 14 5.04 -11.47 -5.80
CA ASN A 14 5.07 -10.94 -4.45
C ASN A 14 3.67 -10.91 -3.83
N PHE A 15 2.65 -10.50 -4.57
CA PHE A 15 1.27 -10.46 -4.09
C PHE A 15 0.72 -11.86 -3.77
N GLU A 16 0.93 -12.84 -4.65
CA GLU A 16 0.55 -14.23 -4.39
C GLU A 16 1.27 -14.78 -3.15
N PHE A 17 2.57 -14.52 -2.99
CA PHE A 17 3.33 -14.90 -1.79
C PHE A 17 2.70 -14.32 -0.49
N LEU A 18 2.29 -13.04 -0.51
CA LEU A 18 1.62 -12.43 0.64
C LEU A 18 0.25 -13.08 0.95
N LYS A 19 -0.49 -13.48 -0.09
CA LYS A 19 -1.77 -14.22 0.07
C LYS A 19 -1.54 -15.60 0.67
N GLU A 20 -0.60 -16.37 0.11
CA GLU A 20 -0.30 -17.75 0.52
C GLU A 20 0.22 -17.83 1.96
N THR A 21 1.02 -16.85 2.39
CA THR A 21 1.56 -16.79 3.75
C THR A 21 0.54 -16.31 4.79
N GLY A 22 -0.58 -15.73 4.37
CA GLY A 22 -1.60 -15.21 5.28
C GLY A 22 -1.15 -14.02 6.14
N ILE A 23 -0.08 -13.32 5.73
CA ILE A 23 0.51 -12.21 6.51
C ILE A 23 -0.32 -10.92 6.43
N MET A 24 -1.20 -10.79 5.43
CA MET A 24 -2.14 -9.67 5.25
C MET A 24 -3.32 -9.75 6.22
N THR A 25 -3.03 -9.67 7.52
CA THR A 25 -3.96 -9.99 8.62
C THR A 25 -4.88 -8.84 9.04
N SER A 26 -4.51 -7.60 8.75
CA SER A 26 -5.27 -6.40 9.11
C SER A 26 -5.09 -5.29 8.08
N PRO A 27 -6.01 -4.32 7.99
CA PRO A 27 -5.91 -3.23 7.03
C PRO A 27 -4.58 -2.45 7.11
N ALA A 28 -4.05 -2.22 8.31
CA ALA A 28 -2.78 -1.52 8.50
C ALA A 28 -1.59 -2.36 8.02
N VAL A 29 -1.52 -3.64 8.40
CA VAL A 29 -0.47 -4.56 7.96
C VAL A 29 -0.49 -4.70 6.44
N THR A 30 -1.67 -4.94 5.88
CA THR A 30 -1.88 -5.07 4.43
C THR A 30 -1.48 -3.81 3.69
N ALA A 31 -1.95 -2.63 4.12
CA ALA A 31 -1.56 -1.38 3.49
C ALA A 31 -0.04 -1.20 3.47
N HIS A 32 0.61 -1.37 4.63
CA HIS A 32 2.07 -1.28 4.73
C HIS A 32 2.80 -2.23 3.79
N LEU A 33 2.39 -3.49 3.71
CA LEU A 33 3.00 -4.48 2.83
C LEU A 33 2.81 -4.14 1.35
N LEU A 34 1.59 -3.78 0.96
CA LEU A 34 1.23 -3.55 -0.44
C LEU A 34 1.86 -2.28 -1.02
N HIS A 35 2.10 -1.25 -0.19
CA HIS A 35 2.77 -0.02 -0.65
C HIS A 35 4.27 0.02 -0.39
N HIS A 36 4.85 -1.01 0.25
CA HIS A 36 6.24 -0.97 0.66
C HIS A 36 7.18 -0.89 -0.55
N ARG A 37 7.95 0.20 -0.61
CA ARG A 37 9.09 0.38 -1.51
C ARG A 37 10.37 0.06 -0.74
N GLN A 38 11.24 -0.72 -1.35
CA GLN A 38 12.57 -1.00 -0.80
C GLN A 38 13.34 0.31 -0.63
N THR A 39 14.07 0.46 0.48
CA THR A 39 15.08 1.51 0.62
C THR A 39 16.42 0.99 0.11
N VAL A 40 17.09 1.77 -0.75
CA VAL A 40 18.39 1.41 -1.31
C VAL A 40 19.49 2.14 -0.54
N PHE A 41 20.26 1.36 0.23
CA PHE A 41 21.32 1.87 1.10
C PHE A 41 22.70 1.80 0.45
N GLU A 42 23.58 2.71 0.86
CA GLU A 42 25.00 2.69 0.51
C GLU A 42 25.64 1.32 0.85
N GLY A 43 26.52 0.84 -0.03
CA GLY A 43 27.15 -0.47 0.10
C GLY A 43 26.37 -1.63 -0.50
N THR A 44 25.12 -1.43 -0.93
CA THR A 44 24.37 -2.44 -1.69
C THR A 44 24.74 -2.42 -3.19
N PRO A 45 24.70 -3.57 -3.89
CA PRO A 45 24.92 -3.61 -5.34
C PRO A 45 23.95 -2.71 -6.13
N ALA A 46 22.71 -2.59 -5.66
CA ALA A 46 21.71 -1.70 -6.25
C ALA A 46 22.14 -0.23 -6.15
N TYR A 47 22.65 0.20 -4.99
CA TYR A 47 23.16 1.56 -4.79
C TYR A 47 24.31 1.88 -5.75
N GLN A 48 25.30 0.98 -5.86
CA GLN A 48 26.44 1.16 -6.76
C GLN A 48 26.00 1.28 -8.23
N SER A 49 25.10 0.40 -8.67
CA SER A 49 24.58 0.40 -10.04
C SER A 49 23.82 1.70 -10.34
N MET A 50 23.04 2.19 -9.38
CA MET A 50 22.28 3.43 -9.53
C MET A 50 23.16 4.67 -9.59
N MET A 51 24.16 4.78 -8.72
CA MET A 51 25.12 5.90 -8.73
C MET A 51 25.90 5.99 -10.04
N GLN A 52 26.19 4.87 -10.68
CA GLN A 52 26.84 4.85 -12.00
C GLN A 52 25.91 5.31 -13.13
N SER A 53 24.60 5.07 -12.99
CA SER A 53 23.58 5.40 -13.99
C SER A 53 22.98 6.81 -13.85
N GLN A 54 23.03 7.41 -12.66
CA GLN A 54 22.53 8.75 -12.41
C GLN A 54 23.57 9.79 -12.85
N THR A 55 23.22 10.64 -13.82
CA THR A 55 24.12 11.70 -14.31
C THR A 55 24.32 12.81 -13.27
N LYS A 56 23.40 12.94 -12.31
CA LYS A 56 23.51 13.70 -11.05
C LYS A 56 22.57 13.07 -10.02
N PRO A 57 23.00 12.87 -8.75
CA PRO A 57 22.08 12.57 -7.67
C PRO A 57 21.12 13.74 -7.50
N ASP A 58 19.83 13.44 -7.34
CA ASP A 58 18.82 14.44 -7.01
C ASP A 58 19.15 15.04 -5.63
N ASP A 59 19.01 16.35 -5.44
CA ASP A 59 19.37 17.06 -4.19
C ASP A 59 18.57 16.56 -2.95
N SER A 60 17.60 15.68 -3.18
CA SER A 60 16.77 15.02 -2.17
C SER A 60 17.41 13.77 -1.54
N SER A 61 18.48 13.19 -2.11
CA SER A 61 19.09 11.96 -1.57
C SER A 61 19.96 12.22 -0.34
N SER A 62 19.74 11.46 0.74
CA SER A 62 20.70 11.34 1.85
C SER A 62 22.00 10.73 1.35
N PRO A 63 23.18 11.05 1.92
CA PRO A 63 24.44 10.41 1.52
C PRO A 63 24.38 8.88 1.56
N TYR A 64 23.53 8.31 2.43
CA TYR A 64 23.43 6.88 2.66
C TYR A 64 22.23 6.20 1.98
N GLU A 65 21.31 6.97 1.37
CA GLU A 65 20.05 6.45 0.81
C GLU A 65 19.73 7.08 -0.54
N ILE A 66 19.37 6.25 -1.52
CA ILE A 66 18.99 6.70 -2.86
C ILE A 66 17.48 6.55 -3.06
N PHE A 67 16.86 7.64 -3.53
CA PHE A 67 15.55 7.60 -4.15
C PHE A 67 15.67 7.08 -5.57
N TYR A 68 14.78 6.15 -5.95
CA TYR A 68 14.76 5.58 -7.29
C TYR A 68 13.35 5.58 -7.88
N LYS A 69 13.32 5.69 -9.20
CA LYS A 69 12.17 5.34 -10.03
C LYS A 69 12.25 3.85 -10.37
N ILE A 70 11.12 3.15 -10.40
CA ILE A 70 11.10 1.77 -10.87
C ILE A 70 11.41 1.79 -12.37
N GLN A 71 12.30 0.92 -12.83
CA GLN A 71 12.77 0.93 -14.22
C GLN A 71 11.64 0.60 -15.21
N ASP A 72 10.79 -0.37 -14.87
CA ASP A 72 9.60 -0.69 -15.64
C ASP A 72 8.53 0.40 -15.45
N SER A 73 8.19 1.09 -16.53
CA SER A 73 7.24 2.22 -16.49
C SER A 73 5.83 1.84 -16.03
N GLN A 74 5.42 0.60 -16.29
CA GLN A 74 4.10 0.10 -15.95
C GLN A 74 4.04 -0.26 -14.46
N ALA A 75 5.08 -0.93 -13.95
CA ALA A 75 5.27 -1.19 -12.54
C ALA A 75 5.42 0.10 -11.72
N ASP A 76 6.10 1.12 -12.26
CA ASP A 76 6.23 2.43 -11.64
C ASP A 76 4.86 3.12 -11.51
N ALA A 77 4.08 3.18 -12.60
CA ALA A 77 2.74 3.75 -12.59
C ALA A 77 1.80 3.01 -11.61
N PHE A 78 1.83 1.68 -11.61
CA PHE A 78 1.09 0.86 -10.64
C PHE A 78 1.49 1.20 -9.19
N SER A 79 2.79 1.31 -8.93
CA SER A 79 3.32 1.59 -7.59
C SER A 79 2.86 2.94 -7.05
N VAL A 80 2.76 3.97 -7.90
CA VAL A 80 2.27 5.30 -7.50
C VAL A 80 0.81 5.23 -7.07
N ILE A 81 -0.04 4.55 -7.85
CA ILE A 81 -1.47 4.41 -7.56
C ILE A 81 -1.69 3.69 -6.24
N ILE A 82 -1.09 2.50 -6.08
CA ILE A 82 -1.21 1.73 -4.84
C ILE A 82 -0.64 2.49 -3.65
N THR A 83 0.49 3.20 -3.82
CA THR A 83 1.08 3.98 -2.73
C THR A 83 0.12 5.05 -2.23
N ASN A 84 -0.58 5.76 -3.13
CA ASN A 84 -1.55 6.78 -2.73
C ASN A 84 -2.74 6.16 -1.99
N ILE A 85 -3.34 5.10 -2.55
CA ILE A 85 -4.48 4.39 -1.92
C ILE A 85 -4.10 3.93 -0.51
N CYS A 86 -2.98 3.24 -0.36
CA CYS A 86 -2.59 2.69 0.94
C CYS A 86 -2.20 3.78 1.94
N LYS A 87 -1.55 4.87 1.51
CA LYS A 87 -1.25 6.01 2.39
C LYS A 87 -2.52 6.69 2.89
N ASP A 88 -3.51 6.87 2.01
CA ASP A 88 -4.78 7.49 2.39
C ASP A 88 -5.55 6.60 3.36
N ILE A 89 -5.54 5.26 3.15
CA ILE A 89 -6.07 4.31 4.12
C ILE A 89 -5.35 4.43 5.47
N LEU A 90 -4.02 4.42 5.49
CA LEU A 90 -3.24 4.54 6.72
C LEU A 90 -3.49 5.86 7.45
N ALA A 91 -3.70 6.97 6.72
CA ALA A 91 -4.01 8.27 7.31
C ALA A 91 -5.41 8.32 7.95
N ILE A 92 -6.35 7.50 7.45
CA ILE A 92 -7.72 7.41 7.94
C ILE A 92 -7.86 6.41 9.08
N LEU A 93 -7.03 5.35 9.09
CA LEU A 93 -7.05 4.36 10.16
C LEU A 93 -6.68 5.00 11.51
N PRO A 94 -7.37 4.61 12.61
CA PRO A 94 -7.02 5.08 13.94
C PRO A 94 -5.56 4.80 14.29
N GLN A 95 -4.93 5.72 15.00
CA GLN A 95 -3.51 5.65 15.35
C GLN A 95 -3.12 4.40 16.16
N THR A 96 -4.09 3.81 16.87
CA THR A 96 -3.95 2.53 17.58
C THR A 96 -3.67 1.34 16.66
N PHE A 97 -3.97 1.44 15.35
CA PHE A 97 -3.61 0.42 14.36
C PHE A 97 -2.24 0.63 13.72
N VAL A 98 -1.64 1.81 13.90
CA VAL A 98 -0.35 2.19 13.31
C VAL A 98 0.80 1.85 14.26
N GLU A 99 0.55 1.88 15.58
CA GLU A 99 1.52 1.45 16.59
C GLU A 99 1.53 -0.08 16.69
N CYS A 100 2.52 -0.74 16.06
CA CYS A 100 2.77 -2.18 16.16
C CYS A 100 3.22 -2.66 17.56
N ASN A 101 2.93 -1.91 18.63
CA ASN A 101 3.28 -2.27 20.00
C ASN A 101 2.11 -3.02 20.65
N ASP A 102 2.37 -4.31 20.86
CA ASP A 102 1.82 -5.16 21.91
C ASP A 102 0.31 -5.45 21.94
N MET A 103 -0.01 -6.73 21.69
CA MET A 103 -0.73 -7.65 22.60
C MET A 103 -2.10 -7.26 23.18
N VAL A 104 -2.71 -6.16 22.77
CA VAL A 104 -4.07 -5.81 23.20
C VAL A 104 -4.98 -5.88 21.99
N SER A 105 -5.76 -6.95 21.97
CA SER A 105 -7.07 -7.02 21.32
C SER A 105 -7.89 -5.78 21.73
N ASP A 106 -7.70 -4.67 21.04
CA ASP A 106 -8.49 -3.48 21.28
C ASP A 106 -9.86 -3.74 20.66
N THR A 107 -10.79 -4.18 21.50
CA THR A 107 -12.16 -4.59 21.18
C THR A 107 -13.03 -3.46 20.63
N ARG A 108 -12.44 -2.30 20.29
CA ARG A 108 -13.11 -1.10 19.76
C ARG A 108 -13.53 -1.22 18.29
N PHE A 109 -12.98 -2.18 17.56
CA PHE A 109 -13.37 -2.43 16.17
C PHE A 109 -13.84 -3.87 16.02
N ASP A 110 -15.07 -4.01 15.51
CA ASP A 110 -15.64 -5.31 15.20
C ASP A 110 -14.71 -6.07 14.25
N SER A 111 -14.21 -7.22 14.69
CA SER A 111 -13.37 -8.12 13.89
C SER A 111 -13.95 -8.39 12.48
N PRO A 112 -15.28 -8.57 12.30
CA PRO A 112 -15.88 -8.71 10.97
C PRO A 112 -15.73 -7.46 10.08
N LEU A 113 -15.74 -6.27 10.66
CA LEU A 113 -15.64 -4.99 9.96
C LEU A 113 -14.23 -4.77 9.41
N LEU A 114 -13.23 -4.96 10.27
CA LEU A 114 -11.81 -4.88 9.89
C LEU A 114 -11.47 -5.93 8.85
N LYS A 115 -12.04 -7.13 8.97
CA LYS A 115 -11.88 -8.18 7.97
C LYS A 115 -12.46 -7.76 6.61
N LYS A 116 -13.68 -7.21 6.57
CA LYS A 116 -14.27 -6.68 5.31
C LYS A 116 -13.41 -5.60 4.67
N LEU A 117 -12.87 -4.68 5.47
CA LEU A 117 -11.98 -3.64 4.96
C LEU A 117 -10.69 -4.22 4.39
N ASN A 118 -10.08 -5.17 5.11
CA ASN A 118 -8.87 -5.85 4.67
C ASN A 118 -9.10 -6.60 3.36
N ASP A 119 -10.19 -7.37 3.28
CA ASP A 119 -10.59 -8.12 2.10
C ASP A 119 -10.85 -7.18 0.90
N ALA A 120 -11.47 -6.01 1.14
CA ALA A 120 -11.69 -4.99 0.11
C ALA A 120 -10.38 -4.39 -0.42
N LEU A 121 -9.40 -4.13 0.47
CA LEU A 121 -8.08 -3.64 0.07
C LEU A 121 -7.32 -4.68 -0.76
N ILE A 122 -7.34 -5.95 -0.35
CA ILE A 122 -6.72 -7.06 -1.10
C ILE A 122 -7.37 -7.19 -2.48
N THR A 123 -8.70 -7.17 -2.54
CA THR A 123 -9.46 -7.26 -3.80
C THR A 123 -9.14 -6.09 -4.73
N ALA A 124 -9.13 -4.86 -4.21
CA ALA A 124 -8.78 -3.69 -5.00
C ALA A 124 -7.36 -3.76 -5.57
N PHE A 125 -6.39 -4.21 -4.78
CA PHE A 125 -5.03 -4.40 -5.26
C PHE A 125 -5.00 -5.44 -6.40
N GLU A 126 -5.68 -6.57 -6.24
CA GLU A 126 -5.75 -7.62 -7.25
C GLU A 126 -6.41 -7.16 -8.55
N ASP A 127 -7.51 -6.41 -8.45
CA ASP A 127 -8.23 -5.86 -9.61
C ASP A 127 -7.39 -4.83 -10.38
N ILE A 128 -6.72 -3.93 -9.65
CA ILE A 128 -5.81 -2.95 -10.25
C ILE A 128 -4.63 -3.68 -10.90
N LEU A 129 -4.06 -4.67 -10.22
CA LEU A 129 -2.94 -5.45 -10.74
C LEU A 129 -3.31 -6.17 -12.03
N HIS A 130 -4.46 -6.88 -12.04
CA HIS A 130 -4.95 -7.59 -13.21
C HIS A 130 -5.16 -6.66 -14.42
N LYS A 131 -5.63 -5.43 -14.17
CA LYS A 131 -5.80 -4.42 -15.22
C LYS A 131 -4.45 -3.99 -15.81
N PHE A 132 -3.47 -3.72 -14.96
CA PHE A 132 -2.12 -3.42 -15.43
C PHE A 132 -1.50 -4.61 -16.18
N GLU A 133 -1.75 -5.85 -15.78
CA GLU A 133 -1.27 -7.02 -16.53
C GLU A 133 -1.95 -7.20 -17.89
N SER A 134 -3.25 -6.88 -17.97
CA SER A 134 -4.09 -7.18 -19.14
C SER A 134 -4.07 -6.11 -20.23
N ALA A 135 -3.63 -4.90 -19.92
CA ALA A 135 -3.68 -3.78 -20.86
C ALA A 135 -2.35 -3.01 -20.91
N PHE A 136 -2.04 -2.49 -22.11
CA PHE A 136 -1.20 -1.29 -22.27
C PHE A 136 -1.99 -0.10 -21.69
N ILE A 137 -2.11 -0.04 -20.37
CA ILE A 137 -2.83 1.04 -19.69
C ILE A 137 -2.01 2.31 -19.85
N VAL A 138 -2.50 3.23 -20.67
CA VAL A 138 -2.34 4.65 -20.40
C VAL A 138 -3.18 4.90 -19.14
N PRO A 139 -2.61 5.39 -18.03
CA PRO A 139 -3.35 5.53 -16.78
C PRO A 139 -4.54 6.48 -17.00
N ASN A 140 -5.73 5.91 -17.25
CA ASN A 140 -6.94 6.69 -17.41
C ASN A 140 -7.40 7.07 -15.99
N CYS A 141 -7.11 8.31 -15.60
CA CYS A 141 -7.34 8.85 -14.26
C CYS A 141 -8.76 8.59 -13.73
N GLU A 142 -9.78 8.54 -14.58
CA GLU A 142 -11.18 8.41 -14.14
C GLU A 142 -11.47 7.08 -13.42
N TYR A 143 -10.99 5.95 -13.96
CA TYR A 143 -11.24 4.64 -13.34
C TYR A 143 -10.54 4.53 -11.97
N PHE A 144 -9.30 5.00 -11.89
CA PHE A 144 -8.54 4.98 -10.65
C PHE A 144 -9.15 5.92 -9.62
N HIS A 145 -9.62 7.09 -10.04
CA HIS A 145 -10.30 8.01 -9.15
C HIS A 145 -11.59 7.40 -8.58
N SER A 146 -12.35 6.68 -9.41
CA SER A 146 -13.57 5.97 -8.96
C SER A 146 -13.24 4.86 -7.95
N THR A 147 -12.28 4.00 -8.28
CA THR A 147 -11.87 2.87 -7.41
C THR A 147 -11.29 3.37 -6.10
N HIS A 148 -10.44 4.40 -6.16
CA HIS A 148 -9.86 5.03 -4.98
C HIS A 148 -10.95 5.62 -4.08
N ASN A 149 -11.87 6.42 -4.64
CA ASN A 149 -12.98 7.00 -3.89
C ASN A 149 -13.86 5.92 -3.26
N GLU A 150 -14.15 4.83 -3.97
CA GLU A 150 -14.96 3.72 -3.45
C GLU A 150 -14.31 3.12 -2.19
N ILE A 151 -13.01 2.78 -2.26
CA ILE A 151 -12.28 2.21 -1.13
C ILE A 151 -12.26 3.18 0.05
N ILE A 152 -11.93 4.46 -0.21
CA ILE A 152 -11.85 5.49 0.83
C ILE A 152 -13.22 5.76 1.46
N ASN A 153 -14.28 5.87 0.66
CA ASN A 153 -15.65 6.05 1.16
C ASN A 153 -16.11 4.86 1.98
N ASN A 154 -15.76 3.64 1.58
CA ASN A 154 -16.01 2.44 2.37
C ASN A 154 -15.27 2.52 3.71
N VAL A 155 -13.98 2.84 3.73
CA VAL A 155 -13.22 3.01 4.99
C VAL A 155 -13.90 4.03 5.91
N GLN A 156 -14.21 5.22 5.38
CA GLN A 156 -14.82 6.30 6.15
C GLN A 156 -16.20 5.93 6.70
N SER A 157 -17.06 5.33 5.87
CA SER A 157 -18.37 4.84 6.30
C SER A 157 -18.23 3.82 7.42
N LEU A 158 -17.31 2.85 7.29
CA LEU A 158 -17.12 1.82 8.31
C LEU A 158 -16.58 2.39 9.63
N LEU A 159 -15.66 3.36 9.57
CA LEU A 159 -15.17 4.04 10.77
C LEU A 159 -16.25 4.89 11.46
N LEU A 160 -17.10 5.57 10.71
CA LEU A 160 -18.24 6.31 11.27
C LEU A 160 -19.22 5.39 11.99
N HIS A 161 -19.52 4.22 11.41
CA HIS A 161 -20.39 3.22 12.03
C HIS A 161 -19.77 2.63 13.31
N ALA A 162 -18.47 2.36 13.32
CA ALA A 162 -17.76 1.88 14.50
C ALA A 162 -17.78 2.91 15.66
N ASN A 163 -17.61 4.19 15.33
CA ASN A 163 -17.65 5.27 16.32
C ASN A 163 -19.07 5.51 16.88
N ALA A 164 -20.11 5.39 16.04
CA ALA A 164 -21.50 5.59 16.46
C ALA A 164 -22.02 4.51 17.43
N LEU A 165 -21.46 3.30 17.38
CA LEU A 165 -21.81 2.20 18.29
C LEU A 165 -21.23 2.38 19.71
N HIS A 166 -20.29 3.31 19.90
CA HIS A 166 -19.54 3.49 21.14
C HIS A 166 -19.79 4.83 21.85
N GLU A 167 -20.76 5.64 21.44
CA GLU A 167 -21.19 6.78 22.27
C GLU A 167 -21.73 6.27 23.62
N PRO A 168 -21.13 6.65 24.77
CA PRO A 168 -21.70 6.30 26.06
C PRO A 168 -23.05 6.97 26.17
N LYS A 169 -24.11 6.17 26.40
CA LYS A 169 -25.40 6.70 26.85
C LYS A 169 -25.14 7.61 28.03
N ARG A 170 -25.24 8.92 27.82
CA ARG A 170 -25.24 9.90 28.90
C ARG A 170 -26.46 9.58 29.78
N ILE A 171 -26.20 9.04 30.96
CA ILE A 171 -27.17 8.94 32.05
C ILE A 171 -27.26 10.31 32.70
#